data_AF-C1FIW0-F1
#
_entry.id   AF-C1FIW0-F1
#
_cell.length_a   1.000
_cell.length_b   1.000
_cell.length_c   1.000
_cell.angle_alpha   90.00
_cell.angle_beta   90.00
_cell.angle_gamma   90.00
#
_symmetry.space_group_name_H-M   'P 1'
#
loop_
_entity.id
_entity.type
_entity.pdbx_description
1 polymer ?
#
loop_
_entity_poly.entity_id
_entity_poly.type
_entity_poly.pdbx_seq_one_letter_code
_entity_poly.pdbx_strand_id
1 'polypeptide(L)'
;MSKKMEGAEVDERMLNTVYAWIRKSDEDKLDGMVHILQHLLQCYAARELDAGKTPLDSVIAAPAAEWPEKFEEIIAGGFGEEAFNKDLQQRMEKVVLNLPNGSYAQRVQAEYLKEVEDRGKDIYKAKEAAP
;
A
#
# COMPACT_ATOMS: atom_id res chain seq x y z
N MET A 1 -6.26 -3.79 -24.05
CA MET A 1 -4.88 -3.94 -23.56
C MET A 1 -4.25 -5.11 -24.32
N SER A 2 -3.09 -4.93 -24.94
CA SER A 2 -2.53 -5.92 -25.88
C SER A 2 -1.95 -7.14 -25.13
N LYS A 3 -2.20 -8.35 -25.65
CA LYS A 3 -1.82 -9.67 -25.12
C LYS A 3 -0.34 -9.87 -24.75
N LYS A 4 0.53 -8.88 -25.04
CA LYS A 4 1.97 -8.87 -24.73
C LYS A 4 2.31 -8.49 -23.29
N MET A 5 1.36 -7.95 -22.50
CA MET A 5 1.61 -7.56 -21.11
C MET A 5 1.11 -8.59 -20.08
N GLU A 6 0.40 -9.64 -20.52
CA GLU A 6 0.01 -10.75 -19.65
C GLU A 6 1.26 -11.55 -19.29
N GLY A 7 1.82 -11.30 -18.10
CA GLY A 7 3.03 -11.98 -17.59
C GLY A 7 4.24 -11.08 -17.34
N ALA A 8 4.12 -9.76 -17.48
CA ALA A 8 5.16 -8.85 -17.00
C ALA A 8 5.17 -8.82 -15.45
N GLU A 9 6.03 -9.65 -14.87
CA GLU A 9 6.24 -9.71 -13.43
C GLU A 9 7.13 -8.54 -12.97
N VAL A 10 6.79 -7.94 -11.83
CA VAL A 10 7.64 -6.92 -11.19
C VAL A 10 8.59 -7.68 -10.28
N ASP A 11 9.83 -7.88 -10.73
CA ASP A 11 10.84 -8.62 -9.99
C ASP A 11 11.71 -7.71 -9.09
N GLU A 12 12.54 -8.33 -8.25
CA GLU A 12 13.47 -7.62 -7.37
C GLU A 12 14.42 -6.67 -8.11
N ARG A 13 14.81 -7.02 -9.33
CA ARG A 13 15.71 -6.18 -10.14
C ARG A 13 15.01 -4.89 -10.56
N MET A 14 13.74 -4.99 -10.98
CA MET A 14 12.92 -3.83 -11.31
C MET A 14 12.73 -2.95 -10.07
N LEU A 15 12.35 -3.52 -8.92
CA LEU A 15 12.17 -2.75 -7.69
C LEU A 15 13.46 -2.03 -7.27
N ASN A 16 14.60 -2.73 -7.26
CA ASN A 16 15.91 -2.12 -6.99
C ASN A 16 16.22 -0.95 -7.95
N THR A 17 15.89 -1.12 -9.24
CA THR A 17 16.08 -0.08 -10.25
C THR A 17 15.20 1.13 -9.96
N VAL A 18 13.92 0.93 -9.60
CA VAL A 18 13.01 2.02 -9.23
C VAL A 18 13.54 2.78 -8.01
N TYR A 19 14.00 2.09 -6.96
CA TYR A 19 14.62 2.75 -5.80
C TYR A 19 15.85 3.57 -6.17
N ALA A 20 16.73 3.03 -7.02
CA ALA A 20 17.90 3.77 -7.50
C ALA A 20 17.50 5.04 -8.25
N TRP A 21 16.44 4.98 -9.06
CA TRP A 21 15.92 6.15 -9.78
C TRP A 21 15.21 7.14 -8.88
N ILE A 22 14.51 6.71 -7.82
CA ILE A 22 13.96 7.61 -6.80
C ILE A 22 15.08 8.42 -6.17
N ARG A 23 16.14 7.74 -5.71
CA ARG A 23 17.30 8.39 -5.08
C ARG A 23 17.96 9.39 -6.03
N LYS A 24 18.23 8.96 -7.26
CA LYS A 24 18.85 9.83 -8.27
C LYS A 24 17.96 11.04 -8.60
N SER A 25 16.65 10.84 -8.71
CA SER A 25 15.71 11.93 -8.99
C SER A 25 15.67 12.96 -7.86
N ASP A 26 15.78 12.51 -6.60
CA ASP A 26 15.89 13.40 -5.43
C ASP A 26 17.22 14.17 -5.39
N GLU A 27 18.33 13.50 -5.73
CA GLU A 27 19.65 14.12 -5.87
C GLU A 27 19.63 15.21 -6.98
N ASP A 28 18.98 14.92 -8.10
CA ASP A 28 18.83 15.81 -9.25
C ASP A 28 17.71 16.87 -9.09
N LYS A 29 17.01 16.92 -7.94
CA LYS A 29 15.89 17.85 -7.65
C LYS A 29 14.73 17.77 -8.64
N LEU A 30 14.42 16.55 -9.07
CA LEU A 30 13.30 16.21 -9.93
C LEU A 30 12.12 15.69 -9.11
N ASP A 31 11.52 16.55 -8.28
CA ASP A 31 10.46 16.18 -7.33
C ASP A 31 9.28 15.45 -7.99
N GLY A 32 8.87 15.92 -9.18
CA GLY A 32 7.81 15.26 -9.95
C GLY A 32 8.14 13.81 -10.32
N MET A 33 9.41 13.52 -10.63
CA MET A 33 9.84 12.15 -10.92
C MET A 33 9.87 11.28 -9.66
N VAL A 34 10.30 11.84 -8.52
CA VAL A 34 10.22 11.15 -7.22
C VAL A 34 8.78 10.72 -6.95
N HIS A 35 7.82 11.63 -7.09
CA HIS A 35 6.40 11.33 -6.87
C HIS A 35 5.86 10.27 -7.83
N ILE A 36 6.19 10.34 -9.11
CA ILE A 36 5.75 9.33 -10.09
C ILE A 36 6.29 7.94 -9.74
N LEU A 37 7.57 7.85 -9.36
CA LEU A 37 8.21 6.58 -9.03
C LEU A 37 7.71 6.02 -7.69
N GLN A 38 7.46 6.86 -6.69
CA GLN A 38 6.80 6.46 -5.44
C GLN A 38 5.38 5.95 -5.71
N HIS A 39 4.62 6.63 -6.57
CA HIS A 39 3.29 6.18 -6.94
C HIS A 39 3.32 4.83 -7.68
N LEU A 40 4.32 4.58 -8.52
CA LEU A 40 4.53 3.26 -9.13
C LEU A 40 4.75 2.17 -8.07
N LEU A 41 5.54 2.44 -7.03
CA LEU A 41 5.74 1.49 -5.92
C LEU A 41 4.45 1.26 -5.12
N GLN A 42 3.63 2.29 -4.93
CA GLN A 42 2.31 2.17 -4.29
C GLN A 42 1.37 1.30 -5.13
N CYS A 43 1.30 1.48 -6.45
CA CYS A 43 0.50 0.63 -7.33
C CYS A 43 0.96 -0.83 -7.30
N TYR A 44 2.28 -1.06 -7.26
CA TYR A 44 2.84 -2.40 -7.08
C TYR A 44 2.39 -2.99 -5.74
N ALA A 45 2.58 -2.27 -4.63
CA ALA A 45 2.17 -2.74 -3.31
C ALA A 45 0.69 -3.08 -3.26
N ALA A 46 -0.18 -2.17 -3.73
CA ALA A 46 -1.62 -2.37 -3.79
C ALA A 46 -1.99 -3.66 -4.54
N ARG A 47 -1.37 -3.90 -5.70
CA ARG A 47 -1.61 -5.13 -6.49
C ARG A 47 -1.20 -6.40 -5.75
N GLU A 48 -0.03 -6.42 -5.12
CA GLU A 48 0.44 -7.61 -4.37
C GLU A 48 -0.33 -7.83 -3.06
N LEU A 49 -0.83 -6.74 -2.49
CA LEU A 49 -1.53 -6.70 -1.21
C LEU A 49 -3.06 -6.79 -1.32
N ASP A 50 -3.64 -6.72 -2.50
CA ASP A 50 -5.06 -6.97 -2.70
C ASP A 50 -5.34 -8.49 -2.66
N ALA A 51 -6.11 -8.93 -1.66
CA ALA A 51 -6.60 -10.30 -1.54
C ALA A 51 -8.07 -10.44 -1.96
N GLY A 52 -8.80 -9.33 -2.16
CA GLY A 52 -10.22 -9.29 -2.53
C GLY A 52 -11.18 -10.01 -1.58
N LYS A 53 -10.88 -10.07 -0.28
CA LYS A 53 -11.58 -10.89 0.72
C LYS A 53 -12.22 -10.10 1.86
N THR A 54 -11.63 -8.99 2.27
CA THR A 54 -12.05 -8.23 3.45
C THR A 54 -12.29 -6.76 3.11
N PRO A 55 -12.98 -6.00 3.97
CA PRO A 55 -13.15 -4.57 3.75
C PRO A 55 -11.82 -3.81 3.59
N LEU A 56 -10.74 -4.28 4.23
CA LEU A 56 -9.40 -3.71 4.09
C LEU A 56 -8.90 -3.71 2.64
N ASP A 57 -9.24 -4.73 1.85
CA ASP A 57 -8.83 -4.82 0.44
C ASP A 57 -9.37 -3.64 -0.39
N SER A 58 -10.56 -3.12 -0.05
CA SER A 58 -11.13 -1.94 -0.72
C SER A 58 -10.33 -0.66 -0.49
N VAL A 59 -9.66 -0.56 0.68
CA VAL A 59 -8.74 0.54 0.99
C VAL A 59 -7.39 0.32 0.31
N ILE A 60 -6.86 -0.91 0.40
CA ILE A 60 -5.56 -1.27 -0.19
C ILE A 60 -5.55 -1.07 -1.70
N ALA A 61 -6.63 -1.43 -2.39
CA ALA A 61 -6.75 -1.29 -3.84
C ALA A 61 -7.02 0.16 -4.30
N ALA A 62 -7.47 1.04 -3.40
CA ALA A 62 -7.81 2.41 -3.74
C ALA A 62 -6.58 3.33 -3.76
N PRO A 63 -6.58 4.37 -4.63
CA PRO A 63 -5.60 5.45 -4.55
C PRO A 63 -5.58 6.09 -3.16
N ALA A 64 -4.39 6.49 -2.70
CA ALA A 64 -4.20 7.11 -1.38
C ALA A 64 -5.07 8.38 -1.15
N ALA A 65 -5.44 9.08 -2.23
CA ALA A 65 -6.34 10.24 -2.18
C ALA A 65 -7.78 9.86 -1.82
N GLU A 66 -8.20 8.63 -2.14
CA GLU A 66 -9.56 8.11 -1.91
C GLU A 66 -9.68 7.36 -0.58
N TRP A 67 -8.58 7.11 0.12
CA TRP A 67 -8.60 6.41 1.42
C TRP A 67 -9.58 7.00 2.43
N PRO A 68 -9.72 8.34 2.61
CA PRO A 68 -10.71 8.87 3.54
C PRO A 68 -12.12 8.35 3.27
N GLU A 69 -12.56 8.40 2.01
CA GLU A 69 -13.88 7.90 1.59
C GLU A 69 -13.99 6.38 1.80
N LYS A 70 -12.96 5.61 1.45
CA LYS A 70 -12.95 4.16 1.66
C LYS A 70 -12.99 3.74 3.12
N PHE A 71 -12.26 4.44 3.98
CA PHE A 71 -12.36 4.21 5.42
C PHE A 71 -13.76 4.55 5.94
N GLU A 72 -14.39 5.62 5.48
CA GLU A 72 -15.78 5.93 5.85
C GLU A 72 -16.76 4.82 5.44
N GLU A 73 -16.63 4.31 4.21
CA GLU A 73 -17.45 3.22 3.69
C GLU A 73 -17.33 1.95 4.57
N ILE A 74 -16.11 1.50 4.87
CA ILE A 74 -15.93 0.27 5.66
C ILE A 74 -16.35 0.46 7.13
N ILE A 75 -16.14 1.64 7.71
CA ILE A 75 -16.58 1.97 9.06
C ILE A 75 -18.10 1.96 9.14
N ALA A 76 -18.78 2.61 8.20
CA ALA A 76 -20.25 2.59 8.10
C ALA A 76 -20.79 1.16 7.87
N GLY A 77 -20.02 0.31 7.19
CA GLY A 77 -20.29 -1.11 7.02
C GLY A 77 -20.04 -1.97 8.28
N GLY A 78 -19.63 -1.37 9.40
CA GLY A 78 -19.40 -2.06 10.67
C GLY A 78 -17.99 -2.65 10.82
N PHE A 79 -17.05 -2.31 9.94
CA PHE A 79 -15.65 -2.71 10.08
C PHE A 79 -14.95 -1.81 11.10
N GLY A 80 -15.05 -2.19 12.38
CA GLY A 80 -14.45 -1.45 13.51
C GLY A 80 -12.93 -1.52 13.55
N GLU A 81 -12.32 -0.64 14.36
CA GLU A 81 -10.87 -0.48 14.45
C GLU A 81 -10.15 -1.78 14.85
N GLU A 82 -10.71 -2.55 15.79
CA GLU A 82 -10.12 -3.83 16.21
C GLU A 82 -10.05 -4.84 15.05
N ALA A 83 -11.11 -4.92 14.23
CA ALA A 83 -11.15 -5.79 13.07
C ALA A 83 -10.15 -5.34 11.99
N PHE A 84 -10.06 -4.02 11.76
CA PHE A 84 -9.06 -3.42 10.87
C PHE A 84 -7.63 -3.74 11.32
N ASN A 85 -7.29 -3.48 12.58
CA ASN A 85 -5.95 -3.72 13.12
C ASN A 85 -5.56 -5.20 13.03
N LYS A 86 -6.49 -6.11 13.33
CA LYS A 86 -6.26 -7.55 13.24
C LYS A 86 -5.99 -8.00 11.80
N ASP A 87 -6.79 -7.53 10.85
CA ASP A 87 -6.64 -7.91 9.44
C ASP A 87 -5.35 -7.33 8.84
N LEU A 88 -5.06 -6.07 9.14
CA LEU A 88 -3.82 -5.41 8.74
C LEU A 88 -2.58 -6.13 9.29
N GLN A 89 -2.61 -6.51 10.58
CA GLN A 89 -1.54 -7.28 11.21
C GLN A 89 -1.34 -8.62 10.49
N GLN A 90 -2.41 -9.35 10.16
CA GLN A 90 -2.30 -10.60 9.39
C GLN A 90 -1.69 -10.37 8.00
N ARG A 91 -1.98 -9.23 7.35
CA ARG A 91 -1.37 -8.88 6.06
C ARG A 91 0.12 -8.61 6.22
N MET A 92 0.51 -7.86 7.25
CA MET A 92 1.91 -7.59 7.58
C MET A 92 2.69 -8.88 7.89
N GLU A 93 2.11 -9.78 8.68
CA GLU A 93 2.73 -11.09 8.98
C GLU A 93 2.99 -11.90 7.71
N LYS A 94 2.04 -11.91 6.77
CA LYS A 94 2.23 -12.58 5.47
C LYS A 94 3.36 -11.96 4.66
N VAL A 95 3.50 -10.64 4.65
CA VAL A 95 4.61 -9.95 3.98
C VAL A 95 5.95 -10.36 4.60
N VAL A 96 6.03 -10.36 5.92
CA VAL A 96 7.26 -10.70 6.65
C VAL A 96 7.65 -12.17 6.48
N LEU A 97 6.68 -13.09 6.53
CA LEU A 97 6.94 -14.54 6.50
C LEU A 97 7.17 -15.10 5.10
N ASN A 98 6.57 -14.51 4.06
CA ASN A 98 6.60 -15.07 2.71
C ASN A 98 7.60 -14.39 1.77
N LEU A 99 8.16 -13.24 2.14
CA LEU A 99 9.14 -12.52 1.32
C LEU A 99 10.54 -12.62 1.92
N PRO A 100 11.61 -12.66 1.09
CA PRO A 100 12.97 -12.69 1.59
C PRO A 100 13.25 -11.47 2.46
N ASN A 101 13.84 -11.70 3.64
CA ASN A 101 14.15 -10.63 4.57
C ASN A 101 15.06 -9.56 3.92
N GLY A 102 14.63 -8.31 3.97
CA GLY A 102 15.35 -7.17 3.40
C GLY A 102 15.23 -7.02 1.87
N SER A 103 14.42 -7.86 1.21
CA SER A 103 14.06 -7.68 -0.21
C SER A 103 13.31 -6.38 -0.44
N TYR A 104 13.36 -5.85 -1.66
CA TYR A 104 12.60 -4.65 -2.00
C TYR A 104 11.11 -4.93 -2.00
N ALA A 105 10.66 -6.10 -2.44
CA ALA A 105 9.26 -6.49 -2.36
C ALA A 105 8.74 -6.41 -0.92
N GLN A 106 9.50 -6.96 0.04
CA GLN A 106 9.15 -6.89 1.46
C GLN A 106 9.09 -5.45 1.96
N ARG A 107 10.10 -4.63 1.64
CA ARG A 107 10.15 -3.22 2.08
C ARG A 107 8.97 -2.42 1.56
N VAL A 108 8.73 -2.47 0.25
CA VAL A 108 7.66 -1.69 -0.40
C VAL A 108 6.29 -2.06 0.16
N GLN A 109 6.01 -3.36 0.29
CA GLN A 109 4.73 -3.83 0.81
C GLN A 109 4.56 -3.49 2.30
N ALA A 110 5.61 -3.62 3.12
CA ALA A 110 5.55 -3.27 4.53
C ALA A 110 5.39 -1.75 4.76
N GLU A 111 6.11 -0.92 4.00
CA GLU A 111 5.97 0.54 4.05
C GLU A 111 4.56 0.97 3.65
N TYR A 112 3.99 0.36 2.61
CA TYR A 112 2.61 0.64 2.18
C TYR A 112 1.59 0.28 3.26
N LEU A 113 1.67 -0.93 3.83
CA LEU A 113 0.76 -1.35 4.91
C LEU A 113 0.89 -0.47 6.15
N LYS A 114 2.09 0.02 6.45
CA LYS A 114 2.32 0.96 7.56
C LYS A 114 1.67 2.32 7.29
N GLU A 115 1.74 2.82 6.05
CA GLU A 115 1.05 4.06 5.70
C GLU A 115 -0.48 3.91 5.82
N VAL A 116 -1.03 2.76 5.39
CA VAL A 116 -2.44 2.41 5.60
C VAL A 116 -2.77 2.33 7.10
N GLU A 117 -1.89 1.75 7.91
CA GLU A 117 -2.03 1.69 9.38
C GLU A 117 -2.16 3.09 9.98
N ASP A 118 -1.16 3.94 9.71
CA ASP A 118 -1.02 5.25 10.32
C ASP A 118 -2.21 6.14 9.94
N ARG A 119 -2.57 6.18 8.66
CA ARG A 119 -3.71 6.96 8.18
C ARG A 119 -5.05 6.39 8.64
N GLY A 120 -5.19 5.06 8.69
CA GLY A 120 -6.38 4.39 9.20
C GLY A 120 -6.65 4.75 10.65
N LYS A 121 -5.63 4.65 11.52
CA LYS A 121 -5.73 5.02 12.94
C LYS A 121 -6.20 6.45 13.14
N ASP A 122 -5.69 7.39 12.36
CA ASP A 122 -6.09 8.79 12.46
C ASP A 122 -7.58 8.98 12.08
N ILE A 123 -8.07 8.23 11.09
CA ILE A 123 -9.46 8.29 10.66
C ILE A 123 -10.40 7.64 11.69
N TYR A 124 -10.06 6.47 12.23
CA TYR A 124 -10.84 5.84 13.29
C TYR A 124 -10.96 6.74 14.53
N LYS A 125 -9.85 7.34 14.99
CA LYS A 125 -9.87 8.31 16.10
C LYS A 125 -10.76 9.52 15.80
N ALA A 126 -10.70 10.06 14.57
CA ALA A 126 -11.54 11.18 14.18
C ALA A 126 -13.03 10.81 14.18
N LYS A 127 -13.39 9.57 13.84
CA LYS A 127 -14.78 9.08 13.88
C LYS A 127 -15.27 8.82 15.29
N GLU A 128 -14.45 8.32 16.20
CA GLU A 128 -14.81 8.15 17.61
C GLU A 128 -14.99 9.49 18.35
N ALA A 129 -14.23 10.52 17.95
CA ALA A 129 -14.32 11.86 18.52
C ALA A 129 -15.50 12.70 17.95
N ALA A 130 -16.16 12.23 16.89
CA ALA A 130 -17.31 12.91 16.31
C ALA A 130 -18.57 12.68 17.18
N PRO A 131 -19.32 13.74 17.53
CA PRO A 131 -20.47 13.67 18.44
C PRO A 131 -21.71 12.99 17.84
#